data_AF-A0AA36BVJ3-F1
#
_entry.id   AF-A0AA36BVJ3-F1
#
_cell.length_a   1.000
_cell.length_b   1.000
_cell.length_c   1.000
_cell.angle_alpha   90.00
_cell.angle_beta   90.00
_cell.angle_gamma   90.00
#
_symmetry.space_group_name_H-M   'P 1'
#
loop_
_entity.id
_entity.type
_entity.pdbx_description
1 polymer ?
#
loop_
_entity_poly.entity_id
_entity_poly.type
_entity_poly.pdbx_seq_one_letter_code
_entity_poly.pdbx_strand_id
1 'polypeptide(L)'
;MDSNFCDLPYYTEVRWLSCSKVLFRFYKLRRETDLFLTEKNRADPQLSDPSWLSKLSFLVDVTSHTNELNLKLQRKNNLVCDLYRIIAAFWRRPLLFEARLEGENFSHFQCFQEFCTENVEHVNLEFQKEIIRVLNTHFSQRFSNLGQN
;
A
#
# COMPACT_ATOMS: atom_id res chain seq x y z
N MET A 1 -17.89 20.86 -1.37
CA MET A 1 -17.08 19.62 -1.35
C MET A 1 -15.66 20.04 -1.07
N ASP A 2 -15.27 20.08 0.21
CA ASP A 2 -13.93 20.51 0.61
C ASP A 2 -13.15 19.25 0.99
N SER A 3 -12.48 18.64 0.01
CA SER A 3 -11.49 17.60 0.32
C SER A 3 -10.19 18.30 0.73
N ASN A 4 -9.66 17.97 1.92
CA ASN A 4 -8.46 18.60 2.51
C ASN A 4 -7.14 18.20 1.79
N PHE A 5 -7.18 17.80 0.52
CA PHE A 5 -6.00 17.42 -0.23
C PHE A 5 -5.45 18.63 -0.99
N CYS A 6 -4.40 19.25 -0.44
CA CYS A 6 -3.61 20.27 -1.15
C CYS A 6 -2.99 19.69 -2.44
N ASP A 7 -2.84 20.52 -3.48
CA ASP A 7 -2.36 20.12 -4.82
C ASP A 7 -1.20 19.13 -4.77
N LEU A 8 -1.32 18.01 -5.50
CA LEU A 8 -0.25 17.04 -5.58
C LEU A 8 0.81 17.59 -6.55
N PRO A 9 2.09 17.73 -6.16
CA PRO A 9 3.13 18.02 -7.14
C PRO A 9 3.21 16.84 -8.10
N TYR A 10 2.70 17.04 -9.32
CA TYR A 10 2.66 16.05 -10.39
C TYR A 10 4.07 15.60 -10.81
N TYR A 11 5.09 16.38 -10.44
CA TYR A 11 6.49 16.15 -10.74
C TYR A 11 7.30 15.94 -9.46
N THR A 12 7.65 14.68 -9.19
CA THR A 12 8.78 14.33 -8.32
C THR A 12 9.71 13.45 -9.15
N GLU A 13 11.02 13.71 -9.15
CA GLU A 13 12.01 12.93 -9.94
C GLU A 13 11.89 11.41 -9.73
N VAL A 14 11.32 11.00 -8.58
CA VAL A 14 11.00 9.62 -8.25
C VAL A 14 9.53 9.32 -8.56
N ARG A 15 9.26 8.89 -9.80
CA ARG A 15 7.91 8.65 -10.36
C ARG A 15 6.99 7.79 -9.49
N TRP A 16 7.56 6.84 -8.76
CA TRP A 16 6.78 5.89 -7.98
C TRP A 16 6.32 6.45 -6.62
N LEU A 17 7.04 7.42 -6.03
CA LEU A 17 6.58 8.10 -4.81
C LEU A 17 5.31 8.90 -5.09
N SER A 18 5.27 9.57 -6.25
CA SER A 18 4.06 10.23 -6.73
C SER A 18 2.95 9.21 -6.98
N CYS A 19 3.25 8.08 -7.62
CA CYS A 19 2.28 7.02 -7.86
C CYS A 19 1.60 6.49 -6.58
N SER A 20 2.37 6.19 -5.52
CA SER A 20 1.80 5.72 -4.24
C SER A 20 0.89 6.79 -3.60
N LYS A 21 1.28 8.06 -3.67
CA LYS A 21 0.45 9.17 -3.16
C LYS A 21 -0.82 9.38 -3.98
N VAL A 22 -0.72 9.31 -5.31
CA VAL A 22 -1.89 9.36 -6.22
C VAL A 22 -2.83 8.21 -5.90
N LEU A 23 -2.33 6.99 -5.77
CA LEU A 23 -3.12 5.80 -5.49
C LEU A 23 -3.85 5.92 -4.14
N PHE A 24 -3.16 6.38 -3.09
CA PHE A 24 -3.76 6.64 -1.78
C PHE A 24 -4.88 7.69 -1.86
N ARG A 25 -4.64 8.81 -2.54
CA ARG A 25 -5.64 9.87 -2.70
C ARG A 25 -6.84 9.39 -3.51
N PHE A 26 -6.61 8.70 -4.62
CA PHE A 26 -7.66 8.09 -5.43
C PHE A 26 -8.53 7.17 -4.58
N TYR A 27 -7.93 6.30 -3.78
CA TYR A 27 -8.68 5.41 -2.89
C TYR A 27 -9.52 6.17 -1.85
N LYS A 28 -8.98 7.25 -1.26
CA LYS A 28 -9.74 8.07 -0.31
C LYS A 28 -10.89 8.83 -0.97
N LEU A 29 -10.74 9.23 -2.24
CA LEU A 29 -11.74 9.96 -3.03
C LEU A 29 -12.58 9.03 -3.93
N ARG A 30 -12.53 7.71 -3.70
CA ARG A 30 -13.13 6.72 -4.62
C ARG A 30 -14.64 6.91 -4.80
N ARG A 31 -15.36 7.29 -3.74
CA ARG A 31 -16.82 7.49 -3.77
C ARG A 31 -17.17 8.74 -4.57
N GLU A 32 -16.44 9.82 -4.35
CA GLU A 32 -16.58 11.07 -5.09
C GLU A 32 -16.21 10.87 -6.58
N THR A 33 -15.19 10.07 -6.84
CA THR A 33 -14.78 9.72 -8.20
C THR A 33 -15.85 8.89 -8.91
N ASP A 34 -16.43 7.91 -8.23
CA ASP A 34 -17.52 7.09 -8.77
C ASP A 34 -18.77 7.92 -9.11
N LEU A 35 -19.17 8.81 -8.18
CA LEU A 35 -20.25 9.77 -8.40
C LEU A 35 -19.97 10.66 -9.61
N PHE A 36 -18.78 11.26 -9.69
CA PHE A 36 -18.39 12.12 -10.80
C PHE A 36 -18.40 11.37 -12.14
N LEU A 37 -17.89 10.14 -12.19
CA LEU A 37 -17.88 9.32 -13.41
C LEU A 37 -19.30 8.94 -13.83
N THR A 38 -20.17 8.62 -12.88
CA THR A 38 -21.59 8.32 -13.13
C THR A 38 -22.31 9.51 -13.74
N GLU A 39 -22.14 10.72 -13.18
CA GLU A 39 -22.70 11.96 -13.74
C GLU A 39 -22.24 12.26 -15.18
N LYS A 40 -21.05 11.76 -15.56
CA LYS A 40 -20.51 11.90 -16.92
C LYS A 40 -20.90 10.76 -17.87
N ASN A 41 -21.77 9.84 -17.45
CA ASN A 41 -22.10 8.61 -18.19
C ASN A 41 -20.85 7.76 -18.49
N ARG A 42 -19.90 7.72 -17.54
CA ARG A 42 -18.63 6.98 -17.61
C ARG A 42 -18.41 6.12 -16.37
N ALA A 43 -19.49 5.61 -15.77
CA ALA A 43 -19.42 4.77 -14.58
C ALA A 43 -18.46 3.60 -14.79
N ASP A 44 -17.63 3.34 -13.78
CA ASP A 44 -16.70 2.21 -13.77
C ASP A 44 -17.22 1.16 -12.78
N PRO A 45 -17.58 -0.06 -13.23
CA PRO A 45 -18.11 -1.09 -12.34
C PRO A 45 -17.14 -1.49 -11.23
N GLN A 46 -15.83 -1.27 -11.40
CA GLN A 46 -14.83 -1.58 -10.37
C GLN A 46 -14.98 -0.73 -9.11
N LEU A 47 -15.45 0.51 -9.24
CA LEU A 47 -15.65 1.41 -8.10
C LEU A 47 -16.86 1.02 -7.23
N SER A 48 -17.72 0.14 -7.74
CA SER A 48 -18.84 -0.45 -7.02
C SER A 48 -18.63 -1.93 -6.64
N ASP A 49 -17.52 -2.55 -7.06
CA ASP A 49 -17.21 -3.96 -6.77
C ASP A 49 -16.42 -4.11 -5.45
N PRO A 50 -17.01 -4.69 -4.38
CA PRO A 50 -16.32 -4.89 -3.11
C PRO A 50 -15.07 -5.77 -3.22
N SER A 51 -15.08 -6.78 -4.11
CA SER A 51 -13.92 -7.66 -4.31
C SER A 51 -12.74 -6.90 -4.90
N TRP A 52 -13.01 -5.97 -5.82
CA TRP A 52 -11.99 -5.11 -6.40
C TRP A 52 -11.49 -4.06 -5.41
N LEU A 53 -12.41 -3.40 -4.68
CA LEU A 53 -12.08 -2.40 -3.67
C LEU A 53 -11.26 -2.98 -2.50
N SER A 54 -11.53 -4.24 -2.12
CA SER A 54 -10.72 -5.01 -1.18
C SER A 54 -9.26 -5.11 -1.63
N LYS A 55 -9.03 -5.49 -2.89
CA LYS A 55 -7.68 -5.60 -3.46
C LYS A 55 -7.00 -4.22 -3.53
N LEU A 56 -7.73 -3.21 -3.99
CA LEU A 56 -7.22 -1.85 -4.11
C LEU A 56 -6.78 -1.28 -2.74
N SER A 57 -7.63 -1.40 -1.73
CA SER A 57 -7.35 -0.89 -0.38
C SER A 57 -6.08 -1.51 0.23
N PHE A 58 -5.88 -2.81 0.03
CA PHE A 58 -4.67 -3.49 0.46
C PHE A 58 -3.42 -3.04 -0.31
N LEU A 59 -3.52 -2.89 -1.64
CA LEU A 59 -2.41 -2.41 -2.47
C LEU A 59 -1.99 -0.97 -2.11
N VAL A 60 -2.96 -0.12 -1.74
CA VAL A 60 -2.68 1.24 -1.24
C VAL A 60 -1.79 1.18 0.01
N ASP A 61 -2.09 0.30 0.96
CA ASP A 61 -1.30 0.16 2.19
C ASP A 61 0.10 -0.42 1.89
N VAL A 62 0.20 -1.48 1.07
CA VAL A 62 1.49 -2.10 0.69
C VAL A 62 2.40 -1.10 -0.05
N THR A 63 1.85 -0.34 -0.99
CA THR A 63 2.61 0.69 -1.71
C THR A 63 3.03 1.83 -0.78
N SER A 64 2.19 2.20 0.19
CA SER A 64 2.53 3.20 1.21
C SER A 64 3.69 2.75 2.10
N HIS A 65 3.71 1.49 2.54
CA HIS A 65 4.84 0.91 3.29
C HIS A 65 6.14 0.92 2.47
N THR A 66 6.03 0.56 1.19
CA THR A 66 7.19 0.56 0.27
C THR A 66 7.72 1.99 0.04
N ASN A 67 6.80 2.96 -0.07
CA ASN A 67 7.10 4.38 -0.16
C ASN A 67 7.78 4.92 1.10
N GLU A 68 7.33 4.52 2.29
CA GLU A 68 7.98 4.86 3.55
C GLU A 68 9.43 4.33 3.59
N LEU A 69 9.64 3.08 3.19
CA LEU A 69 10.98 2.49 3.11
C LEU A 69 11.89 3.31 2.20
N ASN A 70 11.46 3.61 0.99
CA ASN A 70 12.31 4.33 0.05
C ASN A 70 12.60 5.76 0.48
N LEU A 71 11.62 6.46 1.05
CA LEU A 71 11.88 7.78 1.64
C LEU A 71 12.96 7.67 2.72
N LYS A 72 12.94 6.63 3.56
CA LYS A 72 13.99 6.39 4.55
C LYS A 72 15.34 6.13 3.88
N LEU A 73 15.40 5.33 2.82
CA LEU A 73 16.64 5.03 2.10
C LEU A 73 17.23 6.24 1.37
N GLN A 74 16.38 7.12 0.82
CA GLN A 74 16.78 8.32 0.07
C GLN A 74 17.13 9.53 0.95
N ARG A 75 16.99 9.42 2.29
CA ARG A 75 17.38 10.51 3.20
C ARG A 75 18.87 10.83 3.06
N LYS A 76 19.18 12.12 2.97
CA LYS A 76 20.55 12.62 3.06
C LYS A 76 21.12 12.28 4.45
N ASN A 77 22.41 11.94 4.50
CA ASN A 77 23.17 11.60 5.72
C ASN A 77 22.90 10.21 6.34
N ASN A 78 22.29 9.27 5.62
CA ASN A 78 22.28 7.88 6.08
C ASN A 78 23.69 7.28 5.98
N LEU A 79 24.23 6.77 7.10
CA LEU A 79 25.42 5.94 7.06
C LEU A 79 25.09 4.56 6.46
N VAL A 80 26.10 3.83 5.98
CA VAL A 80 25.91 2.46 5.46
C VAL A 80 25.24 1.56 6.51
N CYS A 81 25.64 1.70 7.78
CA CYS A 81 25.02 0.98 8.90
C CYS A 81 23.54 1.35 9.10
N ASP A 82 23.15 2.60 8.85
CA ASP A 82 21.75 3.02 8.94
C ASP A 82 20.91 2.42 7.81
N LEU A 83 21.44 2.41 6.59
CA LEU A 83 20.80 1.76 5.44
C LEU A 83 20.58 0.27 5.71
N TYR A 84 21.59 -0.41 6.23
CA TYR A 84 21.47 -1.82 6.62
C TYR A 84 20.37 -2.03 7.66
N ARG A 85 20.34 -1.22 8.73
CA ARG A 85 19.30 -1.30 9.78
C ARG A 85 17.90 -1.04 9.23
N ILE A 86 17.75 -0.07 8.33
CA ILE A 86 16.48 0.26 7.68
C ILE A 86 15.98 -0.93 6.84
N ILE A 87 16.85 -1.52 6.02
CA ILE A 87 16.54 -2.68 5.18
C ILE A 87 16.20 -3.89 6.06
N ALA A 88 17.03 -4.19 7.06
CA ALA A 88 16.83 -5.33 7.96
C ALA A 88 15.52 -5.20 8.78
N ALA A 89 15.21 -4.00 9.26
CA ALA A 89 13.95 -3.75 9.96
C ALA A 89 12.74 -3.90 9.05
N PHE A 90 12.84 -3.44 7.79
CA PHE A 90 11.77 -3.63 6.81
C PHE A 90 11.60 -5.10 6.44
N TRP A 91 12.69 -5.86 6.32
CA TRP A 91 12.65 -7.29 5.99
C TRP A 91 11.84 -8.12 6.99
N ARG A 92 11.83 -7.73 8.27
CA ARG A 92 11.00 -8.38 9.30
C ARG A 92 9.51 -8.07 9.17
N ARG A 93 9.13 -6.98 8.49
CA ARG A 93 7.73 -6.55 8.38
C ARG A 93 6.87 -7.50 7.53
N PRO A 94 7.28 -7.95 6.35
CA PRO A 94 6.52 -8.92 5.57
C PRO A 94 6.21 -10.25 6.29
N LEU A 95 7.13 -10.81 7.07
CA LEU A 95 6.84 -11.99 7.91
C LEU A 95 5.79 -11.69 9.00
N LEU A 96 5.90 -10.52 9.63
CA LEU A 96 4.88 -10.04 10.56
C LEU A 96 3.53 -9.84 9.87
N PHE A 97 3.52 -9.32 8.64
CA PHE A 97 2.30 -9.10 7.87
C PHE A 97 1.58 -10.40 7.52
N GLU A 98 2.31 -11.46 7.18
CA GLU A 98 1.74 -12.79 6.95
C GLU A 98 1.05 -13.32 8.21
N ALA A 99 1.75 -13.33 9.35
CA ALA A 99 1.18 -13.77 10.63
C ALA A 99 -0.03 -12.91 11.07
N ARG A 100 0.00 -11.60 10.78
CA ARG A 100 -1.08 -10.67 11.09
C ARG A 100 -2.31 -10.90 10.20
N LEU A 101 -2.12 -11.19 8.91
CA LEU A 101 -3.20 -11.55 8.00
C LEU A 101 -3.87 -12.87 8.41
N GLU A 102 -3.10 -13.86 8.86
CA GLU A 102 -3.63 -15.13 9.38
C GLU A 102 -4.47 -14.94 10.65
N GLY A 103 -4.05 -14.02 11.52
CA GLY A 103 -4.79 -13.64 12.72
C GLY A 103 -5.87 -12.57 12.51
N GLU A 104 -6.25 -12.28 11.26
CA GLU A 104 -7.23 -11.25 10.87
C GLU A 104 -7.00 -9.87 11.52
N ASN A 105 -5.72 -9.54 11.78
CA ASN A 105 -5.34 -8.28 12.39
C ASN A 105 -4.78 -7.33 11.34
N PHE A 106 -5.64 -6.41 10.89
CA PHE A 106 -5.33 -5.46 9.81
C PHE A 106 -4.77 -4.12 10.30
N SER A 107 -4.32 -4.00 11.55
CA SER A 107 -3.83 -2.72 12.13
C SER A 107 -2.65 -2.08 11.40
N HIS A 108 -1.91 -2.85 10.59
CA HIS A 108 -0.83 -2.34 9.73
C HIS A 108 -1.31 -1.94 8.32
N PHE A 109 -2.56 -2.19 8.00
CA PHE A 109 -3.19 -1.94 6.70
C PHE A 109 -4.42 -1.08 6.92
N GLN A 110 -4.23 0.21 7.18
CA GLN A 110 -5.30 1.10 7.61
C GLN A 110 -6.42 1.21 6.56
N CYS A 111 -6.09 1.34 5.27
CA CYS A 111 -7.11 1.41 4.22
C CYS A 111 -7.89 0.10 4.11
N PHE A 112 -7.20 -1.03 4.20
CA PHE A 112 -7.83 -2.35 4.20
C PHE A 112 -8.67 -2.60 5.45
N GLN A 113 -8.22 -2.16 6.63
CA GLN A 113 -8.95 -2.26 7.87
C GLN A 113 -10.24 -1.43 7.84
N GLU A 114 -10.15 -0.19 7.34
CA GLU A 114 -11.33 0.66 7.12
C GLU A 114 -12.31 -0.02 6.16
N PHE A 115 -11.82 -0.59 5.06
CA PHE A 115 -12.65 -1.36 4.12
C PHE A 115 -13.36 -2.54 4.79
N CYS A 116 -12.65 -3.38 5.54
CA CYS A 116 -13.23 -4.52 6.25
C CYS A 116 -14.23 -4.09 7.35
N THR A 117 -14.08 -2.89 7.91
CA THR A 117 -15.03 -2.35 8.90
C THR A 117 -16.31 -1.84 8.22
N GLU A 118 -16.18 -1.24 7.04
CA GLU A 118 -17.31 -0.75 6.24
C GLU A 118 -18.10 -1.87 5.55
N ASN A 119 -17.45 -3.02 5.27
CA ASN A 119 -18.05 -4.15 4.56
C ASN A 119 -18.23 -5.33 5.51
N VAL A 120 -19.49 -5.66 5.82
CA VAL A 120 -19.85 -6.68 6.82
C VAL A 120 -19.60 -8.11 6.33
N GLU A 121 -19.39 -8.30 5.02
CA GLU A 121 -19.12 -9.60 4.43
C GLU A 121 -17.67 -10.06 4.64
N HIS A 122 -17.47 -11.38 4.82
CA HIS A 122 -16.14 -11.94 4.94
C HIS A 122 -15.35 -11.73 3.65
N VAL A 123 -14.24 -11.00 3.76
CA VAL A 123 -13.36 -10.69 2.63
C VAL A 123 -12.45 -11.89 2.37
N ASN A 124 -12.48 -12.42 1.15
CA ASN A 124 -11.50 -13.42 0.72
C ASN A 124 -10.08 -12.83 0.75
N LEU A 125 -9.22 -13.37 1.60
CA LEU A 125 -7.84 -12.89 1.82
C LEU A 125 -6.78 -13.51 0.90
N GLU A 126 -7.15 -14.40 -0.03
CA GLU A 126 -6.17 -15.13 -0.87
C GLU A 126 -5.30 -14.17 -1.70
N PHE A 127 -5.89 -13.08 -2.22
CA PHE A 127 -5.13 -12.06 -2.93
C PHE A 127 -4.12 -11.35 -2.01
N GLN A 128 -4.56 -10.95 -0.81
CA GLN A 128 -3.74 -10.23 0.16
C GLN A 128 -2.56 -11.09 0.61
N LYS A 129 -2.81 -12.36 0.90
CA LYS A 129 -1.78 -13.35 1.25
C LYS A 129 -0.77 -13.52 0.11
N GLU A 130 -1.25 -13.66 -1.13
CA GLU A 130 -0.36 -13.82 -2.28
C GLU A 130 0.54 -12.60 -2.51
N ILE A 131 0.00 -11.38 -2.37
CA ILE A 131 0.80 -10.15 -2.47
C ILE A 131 1.91 -10.12 -1.41
N ILE A 132 1.63 -10.52 -0.16
CA ILE A 132 2.67 -10.58 0.88
C ILE A 132 3.72 -11.65 0.57
N ARG A 133 3.33 -12.83 0.06
CA ARG A 133 4.26 -13.89 -0.36
C ARG A 133 5.18 -13.46 -1.50
N VAL A 134 4.63 -12.80 -2.51
CA VAL A 134 5.39 -12.25 -3.64
C VAL A 134 6.35 -11.16 -3.14
N LEU A 135 5.88 -10.27 -2.26
CA LEU A 135 6.72 -9.24 -1.64
C LEU A 135 7.88 -9.87 -0.85
N ASN A 136 7.59 -10.86 -0.02
CA ASN A 136 8.58 -11.64 0.73
C ASN A 136 9.65 -12.25 -0.17
N THR A 137 9.22 -12.90 -1.24
CA THR A 137 10.11 -13.56 -2.20
C THR A 137 11.04 -12.54 -2.87
N HIS A 138 10.49 -11.45 -3.41
CA HIS A 138 11.29 -10.44 -4.10
C HIS A 138 12.25 -9.71 -3.16
N PHE A 139 11.82 -9.38 -1.93
CA PHE A 139 12.71 -8.74 -0.96
C PHE A 139 13.86 -9.67 -0.55
N SER A 140 13.56 -10.94 -0.29
CA SER A 140 14.57 -11.93 0.10
C SER A 140 15.59 -12.18 -1.03
N GLN A 141 15.13 -12.25 -2.28
CA GLN A 141 16.01 -12.38 -3.45
C GLN A 141 16.89 -11.15 -3.65
N ARG A 142 16.32 -9.95 -3.54
CA ARG A 142 17.03 -8.69 -3.78
C ARG A 142 18.11 -8.39 -2.75
N PHE A 143 17.88 -8.77 -1.49
CA PHE A 143 18.75 -8.46 -0.36
C PHE A 143 19.46 -9.69 0.23
N SER A 144 19.47 -10.80 -0.49
CA SER A 144 20.13 -12.07 -0.10
C SER A 144 21.58 -11.88 0.34
N ASN A 145 22.30 -10.98 -0.33
CA ASN A 145 23.71 -10.67 -0.05
C ASN A 145 23.95 -9.87 1.24
N LEU A 146 22.91 -9.34 1.88
CA LEU A 146 23.03 -8.59 3.14
C LEU A 146 22.89 -9.50 4.38
N GLY A 147 22.51 -10.77 4.22
CA GLY A 147 22.33 -11.72 5.32
C GLY A 147 23.57 -12.57 5.67
N GLN A 148 24.69 -12.38 4.97
CA GLN A 148 25.94 -13.12 5.21
C GLN A 148 26.95 -12.23 5.93
N ASN A 149 26.82 -12.10 7.26
CA ASN A 149 27.89 -11.72 8.20
C ASN A 149 27.45 -12.00 9.63
#